data_AF-A0A6B3HRC8-F1
#
_entry.id   AF-A0A6B3HRC8-F1
#
_cell.length_a   1.000
_cell.length_b   1.000
_cell.length_c   1.000
_cell.angle_alpha   90.00
_cell.angle_beta   90.00
_cell.angle_gamma   90.00
#
_symmetry.space_group_name_H-M   'P 1'
#
loop_
_entity.id
_entity.type
_entity.pdbx_description
1 polymer ?
#
loop_
_entity_poly.entity_id
_entity_poly.type
_entity_poly.pdbx_seq_one_letter_code
_entity_poly.pdbx_strand_id
1 'polypeptide(L)'
;MSVVTNTTTIGAIDAPSRRNTELALVIFAVAISVFAYANVGLALNGELPSGMLGYGAGLALLGGVAHLVVRRFAKYADPLLLPLATLLNGLGLALIWRLDQSERLLAHPSFAPAASKQLIFSAMGVALFVGVLLLLKDHRI
;
A
#
# COMPACT_ATOMS: atom_id res chain seq x y z
N MET A 1 30.04 -51.47 -24.87
CA MET A 1 30.05 -50.01 -24.71
C MET A 1 28.80 -49.65 -23.90
N SER A 2 28.92 -49.51 -22.58
CA SER A 2 27.78 -49.27 -21.68
C SER A 2 27.40 -47.79 -21.68
N VAL A 3 26.15 -47.49 -22.06
CA VAL A 3 25.61 -46.13 -22.00
C VAL A 3 25.24 -45.83 -20.55
N VAL A 4 25.90 -44.83 -19.96
CA VAL A 4 25.55 -44.31 -18.63
C VAL A 4 24.45 -43.27 -18.81
N THR A 5 23.21 -43.61 -18.45
CA THR A 5 22.09 -42.67 -18.38
C THR A 5 22.11 -41.93 -17.05
N ASN A 6 22.75 -40.76 -17.03
CA ASN A 6 22.63 -39.84 -15.90
C ASN A 6 21.23 -39.21 -15.92
N THR A 7 20.35 -39.68 -15.03
CA THR A 7 19.02 -39.07 -14.83
C THR A 7 19.18 -37.82 -13.97
N THR A 8 19.35 -36.67 -14.62
CA THR A 8 19.36 -35.37 -13.94
C THR A 8 17.94 -35.07 -13.47
N THR A 9 17.64 -35.35 -12.20
CA THR A 9 16.42 -34.84 -11.55
C THR A 9 16.57 -33.34 -11.40
N ILE A 10 16.04 -32.56 -12.35
CA ILE A 10 15.86 -31.13 -12.15
C ILE A 10 14.73 -30.99 -11.14
N GLY A 11 15.08 -30.93 -9.85
CA GLY A 11 14.15 -30.53 -8.82
C GLY A 11 13.58 -29.18 -9.24
N ALA A 12 12.26 -29.09 -9.37
CA ALA A 12 11.59 -27.81 -9.51
C ALA A 12 11.98 -26.98 -8.29
N ILE A 13 12.94 -26.07 -8.47
CA ILE A 13 13.28 -25.08 -7.46
C ILE A 13 12.00 -24.25 -7.33
N ASP A 14 11.20 -24.51 -6.31
CA ASP A 14 10.01 -23.73 -6.02
C ASP A 14 10.43 -22.26 -6.05
N ALA A 15 9.80 -21.48 -6.93
CA ALA A 15 10.16 -20.08 -7.11
C ALA A 15 10.10 -19.40 -5.72
N PRO A 16 11.17 -18.72 -5.28
CA PRO A 16 11.24 -18.18 -3.92
C PRO A 16 10.01 -17.32 -3.64
N SER A 17 9.40 -17.51 -2.48
CA SER A 17 8.14 -16.83 -2.16
C SER A 17 8.36 -15.31 -2.16
N ARG A 18 7.81 -14.61 -3.15
CA ARG A 18 7.98 -13.16 -3.34
C ARG A 18 7.26 -12.30 -2.28
N ARG A 19 6.71 -12.91 -1.22
CA ARG A 19 5.92 -12.24 -0.17
C ARG A 19 6.77 -11.43 0.80
N ASN A 20 8.01 -11.84 1.07
CA ASN A 20 8.94 -11.03 1.85
C ASN A 20 9.32 -9.75 1.07
N THR A 21 9.47 -9.87 -0.25
CA THR A 21 9.67 -8.72 -1.14
C THR A 21 8.45 -7.79 -1.12
N GLU A 22 7.24 -8.33 -1.20
CA GLU A 22 6.01 -7.54 -1.06
C GLU A 22 5.97 -6.77 0.26
N LEU A 23 6.23 -7.42 1.40
CA LEU A 23 6.27 -6.74 2.70
C LEU A 23 7.31 -5.62 2.73
N ALA A 24 8.52 -5.88 2.23
CA ALA A 24 9.57 -4.87 2.13
C ALA A 24 9.14 -3.68 1.27
N LEU A 25 8.48 -3.94 0.14
CA LEU A 25 7.95 -2.90 -0.75
C LEU A 25 6.80 -2.13 -0.13
N VAL A 26 5.91 -2.77 0.66
CA VAL A 26 4.85 -2.06 1.40
C VAL A 26 5.48 -1.15 2.46
N ILE A 27 6.46 -1.63 3.23
CA ILE A 27 7.18 -0.80 4.21
C ILE A 27 7.86 0.38 3.51
N PHE A 28 8.52 0.13 2.38
CA PHE A 28 9.16 1.17 1.60
C PHE A 28 8.15 2.20 1.05
N ALA A 29 7.00 1.75 0.56
CA ALA A 29 5.91 2.61 0.10
C ALA A 29 5.37 3.51 1.22
N VAL A 30 5.19 2.97 2.43
CA VAL A 30 4.79 3.74 3.60
C VAL A 30 5.87 4.76 3.95
N ALA A 31 7.15 4.37 3.96
CA ALA A 31 8.26 5.28 4.24
C ALA A 31 8.31 6.46 3.27
N ILE A 32 8.16 6.22 1.95
CA ILE A 32 8.08 7.29 0.95
C ILE A 32 6.88 8.20 1.22
N SER A 33 5.72 7.62 1.52
CA SER A 33 4.48 8.38 1.76
C SER A 33 4.59 9.28 2.99
N VAL A 34 5.23 8.80 4.06
CA VAL A 34 5.50 9.55 5.29
C VAL A 34 6.52 10.65 5.03
N PHE A 35 7.57 10.37 4.26
CA PHE A 35 8.54 11.37 3.84
C PHE A 35 7.89 12.48 3.00
N ALA A 36 7.00 12.13 2.07
CA ALA A 36 6.24 13.11 1.29
C ALA A 36 5.39 14.01 2.21
N TYR A 37 4.66 13.43 3.17
CA TYR A 37 3.86 14.18 4.13
C TYR A 37 4.72 15.14 4.99
N ALA A 38 5.89 14.68 5.45
CA ALA A 38 6.84 15.52 6.18
C ALA A 38 7.35 16.69 5.31
N ASN A 39 7.73 16.43 4.05
CA ASN A 39 8.16 17.47 3.13
C ASN A 39 7.07 18.52 2.88
N VAL A 40 5.81 18.10 2.75
CA VAL A 40 4.69 19.03 2.62
C VAL A 40 4.58 19.93 3.85
N GLY A 41 4.67 19.37 5.06
CA GLY A 41 4.63 20.15 6.29
C GLY A 41 5.74 21.19 6.40
N LEU A 42 6.97 20.75 6.13
CA LEU A 42 8.14 21.62 6.11
C LEU A 42 8.01 22.73 5.06
N ALA A 43 7.46 22.41 3.87
CA ALA A 43 7.26 23.38 2.81
C ALA A 43 6.15 24.41 3.11
N LEU A 44 5.16 24.05 3.92
CA LEU A 44 4.04 24.94 4.26
C LEU A 44 4.34 25.79 5.51
N ASN A 45 4.81 25.15 6.58
CA ASN A 45 4.87 25.76 7.91
C ASN A 45 6.30 25.79 8.49
N GLY A 46 7.30 25.22 7.81
CA GLY A 46 8.67 25.11 8.32
C GLY A 46 8.85 24.07 9.44
N GLU A 47 7.81 23.32 9.79
CA GLU A 47 7.80 22.37 10.90
C GLU A 47 7.27 21.00 10.47
N LEU A 48 7.63 19.96 11.24
CA LEU A 48 7.10 18.61 11.03
C LEU A 48 5.62 18.57 11.44
N PRO A 49 4.71 18.05 10.59
CA PRO A 49 3.30 17.95 10.95
C PRO A 49 3.09 17.05 12.17
N SER A 50 2.33 17.52 13.16
CA SER A 50 1.96 16.73 14.35
C SER A 50 1.19 15.45 14.00
N GLY A 51 0.47 15.44 12.88
CA GLY A 51 -0.27 14.29 12.35
C GLY A 51 0.59 13.20 11.70
N MET A 52 1.91 13.39 11.58
CA MET A 52 2.80 12.48 10.84
C MET A 52 2.77 11.04 11.36
N LEU A 53 2.75 10.87 12.68
CA LEU A 53 2.65 9.54 13.30
C LEU A 53 1.31 8.87 12.99
N GLY A 54 0.19 9.60 13.08
CA GLY A 54 -1.14 9.07 12.77
C GLY A 54 -1.28 8.70 11.30
N TYR A 55 -0.77 9.54 10.40
CA TYR A 55 -0.72 9.29 8.97
C TYR A 55 0.10 8.03 8.64
N GLY A 56 1.32 7.94 9.18
CA GLY A 56 2.19 6.79 8.95
C GLY A 56 1.63 5.49 9.53
N ALA A 57 1.12 5.54 10.76
CA ALA A 57 0.49 4.39 11.41
C ALA A 57 -0.77 3.94 10.67
N GLY A 58 -1.61 4.87 10.19
CA GLY A 58 -2.81 4.55 9.41
C GLY A 58 -2.47 3.84 8.11
N LEU A 59 -1.50 4.34 7.34
CA LEU A 59 -1.05 3.70 6.10
C LEU A 59 -0.39 2.34 6.36
N ALA A 60 0.46 2.24 7.39
CA ALA A 60 1.10 0.98 7.76
C ALA A 60 0.06 -0.08 8.17
N LEU A 61 -0.98 0.34 8.90
CA LEU A 61 -2.08 -0.55 9.30
C LEU A 61 -2.87 -1.01 8.07
N LEU A 62 -3.29 -0.10 7.20
CA LEU A 62 -4.04 -0.45 5.98
C LEU A 62 -3.24 -1.38 5.05
N GLY A 63 -1.98 -1.02 4.77
CA GLY A 63 -1.09 -1.83 3.94
C GLY A 63 -0.76 -3.18 4.57
N GLY A 64 -0.54 -3.20 5.89
CA GLY A 64 -0.28 -4.43 6.65
C GLY A 64 -1.46 -5.39 6.67
N VAL A 65 -2.67 -4.89 6.93
CA VAL A 65 -3.90 -5.71 6.87
C VAL A 65 -4.10 -6.28 5.48
N ALA A 66 -3.99 -5.45 4.44
CA ALA A 66 -4.13 -5.89 3.06
C ALA A 66 -3.06 -6.94 2.69
N HIS A 67 -1.82 -6.77 3.15
CA HIS A 67 -0.73 -7.74 2.95
C HIS A 67 -1.04 -9.09 3.59
N LEU A 68 -1.52 -9.10 4.83
CA LEU A 68 -1.90 -10.33 5.53
C LEU A 68 -3.03 -11.07 4.79
N VAL A 69 -4.01 -10.34 4.27
CA VAL A 69 -5.12 -10.91 3.51
C VAL A 69 -4.63 -11.48 2.18
N VAL A 70 -3.82 -10.74 1.41
CA VAL A 70 -3.24 -11.23 0.15
C VAL A 70 -2.37 -12.46 0.39
N ARG A 71 -1.56 -12.46 1.46
CA ARG A 71 -0.73 -13.60 1.84
C ARG A 71 -1.56 -14.86 2.13
N ARG A 72 -2.76 -14.70 2.69
CA ARG A 72 -3.64 -15.83 3.04
C ARG A 72 -4.50 -16.32 1.87
N PHE A 73 -5.09 -15.42 1.10
CA PHE A 73 -6.11 -15.73 0.10
C PHE A 73 -5.61 -15.70 -1.35
N ALA A 74 -4.52 -14.97 -1.63
CA ALA A 74 -4.01 -14.75 -2.98
C ALA A 74 -2.51 -15.06 -3.09
N LYS A 75 -2.10 -16.26 -2.65
CA LYS A 75 -0.68 -16.70 -2.59
C LYS A 75 0.10 -16.54 -3.90
N TYR A 76 -0.58 -16.58 -5.05
CA TYR A 76 0.01 -16.47 -6.39
C TYR A 76 -0.15 -15.09 -7.06
N ALA A 77 -0.77 -14.10 -6.39
CA ALA A 77 -0.92 -12.75 -6.94
C ALA A 77 0.44 -12.06 -7.15
N ASP A 78 0.52 -11.12 -8.09
CA ASP A 78 1.72 -10.32 -8.30
C ASP A 78 2.06 -9.51 -7.02
N PRO A 79 3.29 -9.65 -6.46
CA PRO A 79 3.72 -8.94 -5.26
C PRO A 79 3.86 -7.41 -5.42
N LEU A 80 3.77 -6.86 -6.64
CA LEU A 80 3.96 -5.42 -6.88
C LEU A 80 2.68 -4.59 -6.72
N LEU A 81 1.51 -5.20 -6.96
CA LEU A 81 0.25 -4.45 -7.00
C LEU A 81 -0.10 -3.80 -5.66
N LEU A 82 0.05 -4.53 -4.56
CA LEU A 82 -0.29 -4.03 -3.23
C LEU A 82 0.65 -2.88 -2.79
N PRO A 83 1.99 -3.00 -2.91
CA PRO A 83 2.88 -1.88 -2.64
C PRO A 83 2.60 -0.64 -3.47
N LEU A 84 2.34 -0.80 -4.78
CA LEU A 84 2.05 0.33 -5.67
C LEU A 84 0.73 1.03 -5.29
N ALA A 85 -0.32 0.25 -4.98
CA ALA A 85 -1.58 0.80 -4.49
C ALA A 85 -1.38 1.55 -3.17
N THR A 86 -0.58 1.00 -2.25
CA THR A 86 -0.26 1.64 -0.96
C THR A 86 0.49 2.95 -1.15
N LEU A 87 1.51 2.95 -2.02
CA LEU A 87 2.30 4.14 -2.35
C LEU A 87 1.42 5.23 -2.96
N LEU A 88 0.61 4.88 -3.95
CA LEU A 88 -0.28 5.82 -4.62
C LEU A 88 -1.32 6.39 -3.64
N ASN A 89 -1.85 5.56 -2.74
CA ASN A 89 -2.79 5.99 -1.72
C ASN A 89 -2.15 7.00 -0.75
N GLY A 90 -0.96 6.68 -0.24
CA GLY A 90 -0.20 7.56 0.64
C GLY A 90 0.15 8.88 -0.04
N LEU A 91 0.76 8.84 -1.23
CA LEU A 91 1.05 10.07 -1.98
C LEU A 91 -0.20 10.90 -2.23
N GLY A 92 -1.32 10.28 -2.61
CA GLY A 92 -2.60 10.97 -2.77
C GLY A 92 -3.04 11.68 -1.50
N LEU A 93 -2.91 11.02 -0.35
CA LEU A 93 -3.30 11.59 0.95
C LEU A 93 -2.39 12.77 1.35
N ALA A 94 -1.09 12.67 1.12
CA ALA A 94 -0.16 13.79 1.35
C ALA A 94 -0.48 14.99 0.44
N LEU A 95 -0.80 14.74 -0.82
CA LEU A 95 -1.16 15.80 -1.78
C LEU A 95 -2.51 16.44 -1.47
N ILE A 96 -3.52 15.65 -1.08
CA ILE A 96 -4.83 16.19 -0.68
C ILE A 96 -4.68 17.00 0.60
N TRP A 97 -3.90 16.53 1.58
CA TRP A 97 -3.61 17.34 2.76
C TRP A 97 -2.91 18.65 2.40
N ARG A 98 -1.96 18.63 1.45
CA ARG A 98 -1.33 19.86 0.94
C ARG A 98 -2.35 20.84 0.37
N LEU A 99 -3.31 20.34 -0.40
CA LEU A 99 -4.39 21.16 -0.97
C LEU A 99 -5.31 21.70 0.12
N ASP A 100 -5.63 20.89 1.14
CA ASP A 100 -6.45 21.29 2.28
C ASP A 100 -5.84 22.46 3.07
N GLN A 101 -4.52 22.65 3.03
CA GLN A 101 -3.83 23.79 3.65
C GLN A 101 -3.75 25.03 2.75
N SER A 102 -4.27 24.99 1.52
CA SER A 102 -4.18 26.14 0.60
C SER A 102 -5.09 27.28 1.04
N GLU A 103 -4.52 28.44 1.34
CA GLU A 103 -5.27 29.67 1.68
C GLU A 103 -6.32 30.03 0.62
N ARG A 104 -5.99 29.82 -0.67
CA ARG A 104 -6.91 30.06 -1.78
C ARG A 104 -8.15 29.18 -1.70
N LEU A 105 -7.99 27.92 -1.34
CA LEU A 105 -9.12 26.99 -1.21
C LEU A 105 -9.90 27.26 0.07
N LEU A 106 -9.20 27.55 1.18
CA LEU A 106 -9.82 27.91 2.45
C LEU A 106 -10.66 29.20 2.38
N ALA A 107 -10.31 30.12 1.49
CA ALA A 107 -11.09 31.34 1.22
C ALA A 107 -12.41 31.08 0.46
N HIS A 108 -12.62 29.88 -0.10
CA HIS A 108 -13.86 29.55 -0.80
C HIS A 108 -14.95 29.09 0.20
N PRO A 109 -16.14 29.71 0.19
CA PRO A 109 -17.18 29.44 1.20
C PRO A 109 -17.68 27.98 1.21
N SER A 110 -17.54 27.27 0.09
CA SER A 110 -17.99 25.88 -0.06
C SER A 110 -16.87 24.86 0.13
N PHE A 111 -15.66 25.29 0.47
CA PHE A 111 -14.52 24.39 0.62
C PHE A 111 -14.58 23.64 1.95
N ALA A 112 -14.30 22.33 1.90
CA ALA A 112 -14.19 21.48 3.07
C ALA A 112 -12.98 20.55 2.91
N PRO A 113 -12.13 20.42 3.95
CA PRO A 113 -10.98 19.52 3.91
C PRO A 113 -11.38 18.08 3.52
N ALA A 114 -10.60 17.47 2.65
CA ALA A 114 -10.89 16.15 2.07
C ALA A 114 -9.95 15.05 2.57
N ALA A 115 -8.82 15.36 3.20
CA ALA A 115 -7.82 14.37 3.61
C ALA A 115 -8.41 13.30 4.55
N SER A 116 -9.17 13.70 5.58
CA SER A 116 -9.83 12.76 6.50
C SER A 116 -10.88 11.89 5.80
N LYS A 117 -11.62 12.46 4.83
CA LYS A 117 -12.61 11.70 4.04
C LYS A 117 -11.91 10.68 3.14
N GLN A 118 -10.79 11.04 2.54
CA GLN A 118 -9.98 10.12 1.75
C GLN A 118 -9.50 8.93 2.56
N LEU A 119 -9.08 9.11 3.81
CA LEU A 119 -8.72 7.99 4.71
C LEU A 119 -9.90 7.02 4.91
N ILE A 120 -11.11 7.54 5.12
CA ILE A 120 -12.32 6.71 5.24
C ILE A 120 -12.58 5.95 3.92
N PHE A 121 -12.43 6.62 2.77
CA PHE A 121 -12.54 5.97 1.46
C PHE A 121 -11.47 4.90 1.24
N SER A 122 -10.23 5.13 1.68
CA SER A 122 -9.15 4.14 1.63
C SER A 122 -9.49 2.92 2.48
N ALA A 123 -9.96 3.13 3.72
CA ALA A 123 -10.37 2.06 4.61
C ALA A 123 -11.53 1.24 4.01
N MET A 124 -12.52 1.92 3.42
CA MET A 124 -13.63 1.27 2.73
C MET A 124 -13.16 0.50 1.48
N GLY A 125 -12.25 1.07 0.70
CA GLY A 125 -11.65 0.39 -0.46
C GLY A 125 -10.87 -0.87 -0.06
N VAL A 126 -10.08 -0.81 1.02
CA VAL A 126 -9.41 -1.98 1.59
C VAL A 126 -10.43 -3.00 2.09
N ALA A 127 -11.48 -2.57 2.81
CA ALA A 127 -12.52 -3.48 3.29
C ALA A 127 -13.23 -4.20 2.13
N LEU A 128 -13.54 -3.48 1.04
CA LEU A 128 -14.12 -4.06 -0.17
C LEU A 128 -13.14 -5.02 -0.85
N PHE A 129 -11.86 -4.66 -0.97
CA PHE A 129 -10.82 -5.54 -1.50
C PHE A 129 -10.72 -6.85 -0.71
N VAL A 130 -10.72 -6.77 0.62
CA VAL A 130 -10.75 -7.94 1.51
C VAL A 130 -12.02 -8.75 1.27
N GLY A 131 -13.19 -8.11 1.21
CA GLY A 131 -14.47 -8.76 0.93
C GLY A 131 -14.46 -9.52 -0.40
N VAL A 132 -13.93 -8.93 -1.47
CA VAL A 132 -13.78 -9.56 -2.78
C VAL A 132 -12.89 -10.80 -2.69
N LEU A 133 -11.73 -10.72 -2.05
CA LEU A 133 -10.83 -11.87 -1.89
C LEU A 133 -11.44 -13.01 -1.07
N LEU A 134 -12.31 -12.69 -0.11
CA LEU A 134 -13.03 -13.68 0.68
C LEU A 134 -14.14 -14.36 -0.12
N LEU A 135 -14.84 -13.61 -0.99
CA LEU A 135 -15.93 -14.12 -1.82
C LEU A 135 -15.40 -14.91 -3.03
N LEU A 136 -14.35 -14.45 -3.71
CA LEU A 136 -13.68 -15.11 -4.83
C LEU A 136 -12.72 -16.21 -4.35
N LYS A 137 -13.13 -17.07 -3.42
CA LYS A 137 -12.25 -18.12 -2.90
C LYS A 137 -11.85 -19.15 -3.96
N ASP A 138 -12.62 -19.29 -5.03
CA ASP A 138 -12.32 -20.16 -6.17
C ASP A 138 -11.99 -19.38 -7.45
N HIS A 139 -10.70 -19.26 -7.74
CA HIS A 139 -10.19 -18.86 -9.06
C HIS A 139 -9.78 -20.09 -9.89
N ARG A 140 -10.12 -21.30 -9.42
CA ARG A 140 -9.60 -22.60 -9.88
C ARG A 140 -10.68 -23.56 -10.37
N ILE A 141 -11.85 -23.05 -10.78
CA ILE A 141 -12.74 -23.82 -11.66
C ILE A 141 -12.18 -23.72 -13.09
#